data_AF-A0A943VYT1-F1
#
_entry.id   AF-A0A943VYT1-F1
#
_cell.length_a   1.000
_cell.length_b   1.000
_cell.length_c   1.000
_cell.angle_alpha   90.00
_cell.angle_beta   90.00
_cell.angle_gamma   90.00
#
_symmetry.space_group_name_H-M   'P 1'
#
loop_
_entity.id
_entity.type
_entity.pdbx_description
1 polymer ?
#
loop_
_entity_poly.entity_id
_entity_poly.type
_entity_poly.pdbx_seq_one_letter_code
_entity_poly.pdbx_strand_id
1 'polypeptide(L)'
;MRNDYEPFENAEQVWFWFCGCLMVREEGGLRSRGDYAGKPRKCEIADIYRIVKKMRLNRQITRRHLRVMMKWGQLECPPYYDCRAKRSEIRLWDEGLHALEICLTEKGIL
;
A
#
# COMPACT_ATOMS: atom_id res chain seq x y z
N MET A 1 -18.35 6.13 -20.32
CA MET A 1 -17.04 5.43 -20.45
C MET A 1 -17.07 4.24 -19.51
N ARG A 2 -16.91 3.01 -20.01
CA ARG A 2 -16.68 1.86 -19.13
C ARG A 2 -15.38 2.13 -18.39
N ASN A 3 -15.42 2.17 -17.06
CA ASN A 3 -14.20 2.21 -16.28
C ASN A 3 -13.60 0.80 -16.38
N ASP A 4 -12.64 0.62 -17.28
CA ASP A 4 -11.93 -0.66 -17.46
C ASP A 4 -11.08 -1.02 -16.24
N TYR A 5 -10.95 -0.09 -15.28
CA TYR A 5 -10.19 -0.24 -14.05
C TYR A 5 -11.05 -0.08 -12.80
N GLU A 6 -10.67 -0.80 -11.75
CA GLU A 6 -11.25 -0.63 -10.41
C GLU A 6 -10.48 0.46 -9.64
N PRO A 7 -11.12 1.60 -9.31
CA PRO A 7 -10.47 2.65 -8.54
C PRO A 7 -10.18 2.19 -7.11
N PHE A 8 -9.20 2.81 -6.48
CA PHE A 8 -9.00 2.65 -5.04
C PHE A 8 -9.81 3.71 -4.29
N GLU A 9 -10.35 3.34 -3.14
CA GLU A 9 -11.13 4.26 -2.29
C GLU A 9 -10.22 5.11 -1.41
N ASN A 10 -9.10 4.56 -0.96
CA ASN A 10 -8.15 5.23 -0.06
C ASN A 10 -6.75 4.61 -0.13
N ALA A 11 -5.79 5.24 0.55
CA ALA A 11 -4.41 4.75 0.61
C ALA A 11 -4.26 3.40 1.34
N GLU A 12 -5.14 3.09 2.30
CA GLU A 12 -5.16 1.78 2.98
C GLU A 12 -5.41 0.65 1.99
N GLN A 13 -6.42 0.80 1.13
CA GLN A 13 -6.76 -0.19 0.11
C GLN A 13 -5.62 -0.38 -0.89
N VAL A 14 -4.95 0.70 -1.30
CA VAL A 14 -3.75 0.63 -2.15
C VAL A 14 -2.63 -0.15 -1.45
N TRP A 15 -2.43 0.12 -0.16
CA TRP A 15 -1.38 -0.51 0.62
C TRP A 15 -1.64 -2.00 0.85
N PHE A 16 -2.87 -2.40 1.19
CA PHE A 16 -3.26 -3.80 1.32
C PHE A 16 -3.12 -4.54 -0.01
N TRP A 17 -3.61 -3.96 -1.10
CA TRP A 17 -3.43 -4.52 -2.43
C TRP A 17 -1.95 -4.72 -2.77
N PHE A 18 -1.10 -3.73 -2.46
CA PHE A 18 0.34 -3.82 -2.66
C PHE A 18 0.98 -4.93 -1.83
N CYS A 19 0.65 -5.04 -0.54
CA CYS A 19 1.14 -6.11 0.33
C CYS A 19 0.72 -7.50 -0.14
N GLY A 20 -0.56 -7.70 -0.48
CA GLY A 20 -1.05 -8.96 -1.04
C GLY A 20 -0.33 -9.34 -2.34
N CYS A 21 -0.10 -8.36 -3.21
CA CYS A 21 0.68 -8.57 -4.43
C CYS A 21 2.13 -8.98 -4.17
N LEU A 22 2.78 -8.43 -3.13
CA LEU A 22 4.13 -8.82 -2.75
C LEU A 22 4.18 -10.26 -2.21
N MET A 23 3.21 -10.65 -1.38
CA MET A 23 3.14 -12.00 -0.81
C MET A 23 3.00 -13.07 -1.90
N VAL A 24 2.05 -12.91 -2.81
CA VAL A 24 1.85 -13.84 -3.93
C VAL A 24 3.06 -13.86 -4.87
N ARG A 25 3.79 -12.73 -5.01
CA ARG A 25 5.02 -12.69 -5.80
C ARG A 25 6.17 -13.45 -5.13
N GLU A 26 6.31 -13.38 -3.81
CA GLU A 26 7.28 -14.18 -3.04
C GLU A 26 6.97 -15.68 -3.14
N GLU A 27 5.69 -16.04 -3.18
CA GLU A 27 5.22 -17.42 -3.42
C GLU A 27 5.34 -17.86 -4.90
N GLY A 28 5.80 -16.97 -5.79
CA GLY A 28 6.06 -17.27 -7.21
C GLY A 28 4.85 -17.12 -8.14
N GLY A 29 3.72 -16.63 -7.65
CA GLY A 29 2.44 -16.55 -8.37
C GLY A 29 2.22 -15.28 -9.22
N LEU A 30 2.84 -14.15 -8.87
CA LEU A 30 2.58 -12.85 -9.52
C LEU A 30 3.76 -12.38 -10.39
N ARG A 31 3.57 -12.40 -11.71
CA ARG A 31 4.51 -11.96 -12.77
C ARG A 31 4.02 -10.70 -13.52
N SER A 32 2.71 -10.46 -13.61
CA SER A 32 2.12 -9.37 -14.40
C SER A 32 0.82 -8.79 -13.82
N ARG A 33 0.34 -7.65 -14.37
CA ARG A 33 -0.94 -6.99 -14.02
C ARG A 33 -2.16 -7.92 -14.13
N GLY A 34 -2.12 -8.89 -15.05
CA GLY A 34 -3.23 -9.81 -15.31
C GLY A 34 -3.29 -10.99 -14.33
N ASP A 35 -2.28 -11.15 -13.48
CA ASP A 35 -2.18 -12.30 -12.58
C ASP A 35 -3.00 -12.08 -11.29
N TYR A 36 -3.47 -10.85 -11.05
CA TYR A 36 -4.38 -10.55 -9.96
C TYR A 36 -5.82 -10.90 -10.37
N ALA A 37 -6.50 -11.70 -9.56
CA ALA A 37 -7.89 -12.06 -9.81
C ALA A 37 -8.80 -10.83 -9.63
N GLY A 38 -9.34 -10.30 -10.74
CA GLY A 38 -10.28 -9.18 -10.70
C GLY A 38 -10.14 -8.22 -11.88
N LYS A 39 -10.74 -7.04 -11.75
CA LYS A 39 -10.53 -5.96 -12.71
C LYS A 39 -9.12 -5.37 -12.51
N PRO A 40 -8.43 -4.97 -13.59
CA PRO A 40 -7.12 -4.37 -13.47
C PRO A 40 -7.20 -3.06 -12.68
N ARG A 41 -6.12 -2.70 -11.98
CA ARG A 41 -5.96 -1.43 -11.26
C ARG A 41 -5.23 -0.40 -12.14
N LYS A 42 -5.48 0.90 -11.91
CA LYS A 42 -4.85 1.99 -12.68
C LYS A 42 -3.33 2.11 -12.50
N CYS A 43 -2.76 1.47 -11.48
CA CYS A 43 -1.32 1.43 -11.20
C CYS A 43 -0.74 0.02 -11.29
N GLU A 44 0.58 -0.10 -11.28
CA GLU A 44 1.31 -1.35 -11.11
C GLU A 44 1.99 -1.44 -9.75
N ILE A 45 2.34 -2.66 -9.33
CA ILE A 45 3.13 -2.90 -8.11
C ILE A 45 4.44 -2.08 -8.15
N ALA A 46 5.06 -1.98 -9.33
CA ALA A 46 6.28 -1.21 -9.53
C ALA A 46 6.07 0.30 -9.28
N ASP A 47 4.88 0.84 -9.54
CA ASP A 47 4.59 2.25 -9.30
C ASP A 47 4.54 2.55 -7.81
N ILE A 48 3.83 1.72 -7.04
CA ILE A 48 3.77 1.84 -5.58
C ILE A 48 5.17 1.65 -4.98
N TYR A 49 5.95 0.68 -5.47
CA TYR A 49 7.34 0.49 -5.04
C TYR A 49 8.21 1.74 -5.29
N ARG A 50 8.09 2.36 -6.47
CA ARG A 50 8.82 3.60 -6.81
C ARG A 50 8.39 4.77 -5.92
N ILE A 51 7.09 4.92 -5.66
CA ILE A 51 6.54 5.96 -4.78
C ILE A 51 7.13 5.81 -3.38
N VAL A 52 7.01 4.62 -2.78
CA VAL A 52 7.51 4.33 -1.42
C VAL A 52 9.03 4.51 -1.34
N LYS A 53 9.78 4.09 -2.36
CA LYS A 53 11.23 4.31 -2.44
C LYS A 53 11.56 5.80 -2.45
N LYS A 54 10.83 6.61 -3.23
CA LYS A 54 11.00 8.07 -3.29
C LYS A 54 10.65 8.74 -1.95
N MET A 55 9.54 8.35 -1.33
CA MET A 55 9.14 8.86 0.00
C MET A 55 10.23 8.62 1.04
N ARG A 56 10.85 7.42 1.02
CA ARG A 56 11.96 7.09 1.92
C ARG A 56 13.22 7.91 1.63
N LEU A 57 13.56 8.13 0.35
CA LEU A 57 14.71 8.96 -0.04
C LEU A 57 14.51 10.42 0.39
N ASN A 58 13.28 10.92 0.27
CA ASN A 58 12.88 12.27 0.69
C ASN A 58 12.65 12.40 2.20
N ARG A 59 12.88 11.33 2.98
CA ARG A 59 12.66 11.28 4.43
C ARG A 59 11.22 11.58 4.88
N GLN A 60 10.25 11.48 3.98
CA GLN A 60 8.81 11.59 4.31
C GLN A 60 8.35 10.40 5.16
N ILE A 61 8.94 9.22 4.92
CA ILE A 61 8.75 8.03 5.74
C ILE A 61 10.09 7.47 6.19
N THR A 62 10.09 6.84 7.36
CA THR A 62 11.28 6.21 7.93
C THR A 62 11.17 4.69 7.87
N ARG A 63 12.28 3.99 8.18
CA ARG A 63 12.27 2.52 8.31
C ARG A 63 11.27 2.02 9.35
N ARG A 64 10.96 2.83 10.38
CA ARG A 64 9.97 2.47 11.42
C ARG A 64 8.55 2.47 10.85
N HIS A 65 8.20 3.50 10.05
CA HIS A 65 6.93 3.55 9.32
C HIS A 65 6.78 2.32 8.44
N LEU A 66 7.76 2.05 7.57
CA LEU A 66 7.72 0.90 6.66
C LEU A 66 7.54 -0.44 7.38
N ARG A 67 8.21 -0.64 8.52
CA ARG A 67 8.06 -1.87 9.29
C ARG A 67 6.63 -2.05 9.80
N VAL A 68 6.03 -0.98 10.34
CA VAL A 68 4.66 -1.00 10.85
C VAL A 68 3.66 -1.17 9.70
N MET A 69 3.82 -0.40 8.62
CA MET A 69 2.99 -0.50 7.44
C MET A 69 3.04 -1.91 6.83
N MET A 70 4.21 -2.52 6.69
CA MET A 70 4.30 -3.90 6.17
C MET A 70 3.66 -4.91 7.12
N LYS A 71 3.90 -4.81 8.44
CA LYS A 71 3.33 -5.72 9.45
C LYS A 71 1.80 -5.77 9.36
N TRP A 72 1.15 -4.61 9.39
CA TRP A 72 -0.31 -4.52 9.38
C TRP A 72 -0.89 -4.70 7.97
N GLY A 73 -0.14 -4.31 6.93
CA GLY A 73 -0.50 -4.53 5.53
C GLY A 73 -0.59 -6.02 5.17
N GLN A 74 0.34 -6.84 5.66
CA GLN A 74 0.31 -8.30 5.47
C GLN A 74 -0.82 -8.99 6.23
N LEU A 75 -1.29 -8.39 7.33
CA LEU A 75 -2.45 -8.88 8.09
C LEU A 75 -3.78 -8.43 7.47
N GLU A 76 -3.74 -7.61 6.43
CA GLU A 76 -4.92 -6.97 5.80
C GLU A 76 -5.83 -6.26 6.83
N CYS A 77 -5.24 -5.76 7.91
CA CYS A 77 -5.95 -5.20 9.05
C CYS A 77 -5.22 -3.96 9.59
N PRO A 78 -5.86 -2.78 9.58
CA PRO A 78 -5.29 -1.59 10.21
C PRO A 78 -5.08 -1.79 11.72
N PRO A 79 -4.05 -1.18 12.33
CA PRO A 79 -3.75 -1.34 13.75
C PRO A 79 -4.88 -0.87 14.68
N TYR A 80 -5.77 0.03 14.25
CA TYR A 80 -6.86 0.54 15.10
C TYR A 80 -7.88 -0.54 15.49
N TYR A 81 -8.00 -1.61 14.68
CA TYR A 81 -8.96 -2.68 14.91
C TYR A 81 -8.39 -3.83 15.77
N ASP A 82 -7.09 -3.83 16.07
CA ASP A 82 -6.45 -4.85 16.90
C ASP A 82 -6.12 -4.29 18.29
N CYS A 83 -6.70 -4.92 19.34
CA CYS A 83 -6.47 -4.51 20.72
C CYS A 83 -5.01 -4.68 21.20
N ARG A 84 -4.20 -5.43 20.48
CA ARG A 84 -2.77 -5.66 20.76
C ARG A 84 -1.87 -4.60 20.13
N ALA A 85 -2.41 -3.75 19.25
CA ALA A 85 -1.64 -2.71 18.61
C ALA A 85 -1.17 -1.66 19.62
N LYS A 86 0.12 -1.32 19.57
CA LYS A 86 0.65 -0.24 20.41
C LYS A 86 0.24 1.10 19.83
N ARG A 87 0.02 2.11 20.70
CA ARG A 87 -0.22 3.51 20.28
C ARG A 87 0.85 4.05 19.32
N SER A 88 2.10 3.62 19.48
CA SER A 88 3.18 3.99 18.57
C SER A 88 3.06 3.35 17.18
N GLU A 89 2.48 2.16 17.06
CA GLU A 89 2.22 1.51 15.78
C GLU A 89 1.06 2.19 15.06
N ILE A 90 -0.03 2.49 15.78
CA ILE A 90 -1.15 3.30 15.28
C ILE A 90 -0.63 4.61 14.68
N ARG A 91 0.16 5.38 15.44
CA ARG A 91 0.73 6.64 14.97
C ARG A 91 1.63 6.50 13.74
N LEU A 92 2.50 5.48 13.72
CA LEU A 92 3.40 5.25 12.58
C LEU A 92 2.65 4.77 11.33
N TRP A 93 1.53 4.09 11.50
CA TRP A 93 0.63 3.72 10.42
C TRP A 93 -0.09 4.94 9.85
N ASP A 94 -0.71 5.76 10.72
CA ASP A 94 -1.33 7.05 10.35
C ASP A 94 -0.36 7.93 9.54
N GLU A 95 0.81 8.24 10.12
CA GLU A 95 1.81 9.12 9.50
C GLU A 95 2.31 8.56 8.16
N GLY A 96 2.52 7.25 8.09
CA GLY A 96 3.02 6.58 6.90
C GLY A 96 2.01 6.55 5.74
N LEU A 97 0.74 6.25 6.05
CA LEU A 97 -0.32 6.21 5.06
C LEU A 97 -0.77 7.59 4.62
N HIS A 98 -0.80 8.58 5.51
CA HIS A 98 -1.09 9.95 5.12
C HIS A 98 -0.06 10.47 4.11
N ALA A 99 1.23 10.21 4.35
CA ALA A 99 2.28 10.55 3.39
C ALA A 99 2.11 9.81 2.05
N LEU A 100 1.66 8.56 2.09
CA LEU A 100 1.41 7.75 0.89
C LEU A 100 0.21 8.31 0.11
N GLU A 101 -0.88 8.65 0.80
CA GLU A 101 -2.09 9.22 0.22
C GLU A 101 -1.80 10.49 -0.58
N ILE A 102 -1.05 11.43 0.01
CA ILE A 102 -0.60 12.65 -0.69
C ILE A 102 0.11 12.29 -2.00
N CYS A 103 1.06 11.34 -1.96
CA CYS A 103 1.81 10.93 -3.14
C CYS A 103 0.94 10.21 -4.20
N LEU A 104 -0.07 9.44 -3.77
CA LEU A 104 -0.98 8.72 -4.66
C LEU A 104 -1.93 9.69 -5.37
N THR A 105 -2.46 10.67 -4.66
CA THR A 105 -3.31 11.73 -5.21
C THR A 105 -2.54 12.60 -6.21
N GLU A 106 -1.30 12.99 -5.90
CA GLU A 106 -0.42 13.71 -6.84
C GLU A 106 -0.14 12.91 -8.13
N LYS A 107 -0.22 11.58 -8.06
CA LYS A 107 -0.02 10.67 -9.21
C LYS A 107 -1.32 10.30 -9.93
N GLY A 108 -2.48 10.73 -9.44
CA GLY A 108 -3.80 10.40 -10.00
C GLY A 108 -4.15 8.91 -9.89
N ILE A 109 -3.58 8.22 -8.88
CA ILE A 109 -3.90 6.82 -8.58
C ILE A 109 -5.15 6.75 -7.69
N LEU A 110 -5.21 7.65 -6.71
CA LEU A 110 -6.41 8.06 -5.97
C LEU A 110 -6.96 9.32 -6.65
#